data_AF-A0A3C0S1Y4-F1
#
_entry.id   AF-A0A3C0S1Y4-F1
#
_cell.length_a   1.000
_cell.length_b   1.000
_cell.length_c   1.000
_cell.angle_alpha   90.00
_cell.angle_beta   90.00
_cell.angle_gamma   90.00
#
_symmetry.space_group_name_H-M   'P 1'
#
loop_
_entity.id
_entity.type
_entity.pdbx_description
1 polymer ?
#
loop_
_entity_poly.entity_id
_entity_poly.type
_entity_poly.pdbx_seq_one_letter_code
_entity_poly.pdbx_strand_id
1 'polypeptide(L)'
;LLLGWFFIQAHKRLPTDAPSDIALTLIEPYFMYWIAEQFHSSGVLAVVAGGLLMSGQRLTFLNSTSRVRGLSVWESFVFILNGIIFFIIGLDLPEI
;
A
#
# COMPACT_ATOMS: atom_id res chain seq x y z
N LEU A 1 -11.38 0.02 -8.40
CA LEU A 1 -10.84 -0.53 -9.67
C LEU A 1 -10.24 0.55 -10.58
N LEU A 2 -10.97 1.61 -10.94
CA LEU A 2 -10.42 2.73 -11.74
C LEU A 2 -9.17 3.37 -11.11
N LEU A 3 -9.14 3.54 -9.79
CA LEU A 3 -7.98 4.08 -9.07
C LEU A 3 -6.75 3.16 -9.16
N GLY A 4 -6.93 1.85 -8.98
CA GLY A 4 -5.85 0.88 -9.16
C GLY A 4 -5.30 0.86 -10.59
N TRP A 5 -6.18 0.98 -11.60
CA TRP A 5 -5.76 1.11 -13.00
C TRP A 5 -4.99 2.41 -13.25
N PHE A 6 -5.40 3.52 -12.64
CA PHE A 6 -4.71 4.80 -12.72
C PHE A 6 -3.29 4.73 -12.13
N PHE A 7 -3.12 4.10 -10.97
CA PHE A 7 -1.82 3.91 -10.33
C PHE A 7 -0.89 3.00 -11.15
N ILE A 8 -1.43 1.89 -11.67
CA ILE A 8 -0.70 1.02 -12.60
C ILE A 8 -0.21 1.79 -13.84
N GLN A 9 -1.04 2.69 -14.38
CA GLN A 9 -0.67 3.52 -15.52
C GLN A 9 0.35 4.61 -15.14
N ALA A 10 0.30 5.15 -13.92
CA ALA A 10 1.25 6.12 -13.41
C ALA A 10 2.66 5.51 -13.26
N HIS A 11 2.79 4.32 -12.65
CA HIS A 11 4.05 3.56 -12.61
C HIS A 11 4.59 3.23 -14.00
N LYS A 12 3.71 3.01 -14.99
CA LYS A 12 4.15 2.71 -16.36
C LYS A 12 4.66 3.91 -17.14
N ARG A 13 4.24 5.13 -16.78
CA ARG A 13 4.57 6.36 -17.52
C ARG A 13 5.64 7.21 -16.85
N LEU A 14 5.88 7.04 -15.56
CA LEU A 14 6.98 7.69 -14.87
C LEU A 14 8.26 6.85 -15.05
N PRO A 15 9.40 7.45 -15.45
CA PRO A 15 10.68 6.78 -15.42
C PRO A 15 11.12 6.68 -13.94
N THR A 16 10.61 5.69 -13.22
CA THR A 16 10.88 5.51 -11.79
C THR A 16 12.06 4.58 -11.54
N ASP A 17 13.01 5.05 -10.73
CA ASP A 17 14.02 4.22 -10.11
C ASP A 17 13.40 3.40 -8.96
N ALA A 18 14.08 2.31 -8.55
CA ALA A 18 13.61 1.40 -7.50
C ALA A 18 13.14 2.07 -6.19
N PRO A 19 13.76 3.15 -5.67
CA PRO A 19 13.26 3.83 -4.46
C PRO A 19 11.92 4.53 -4.68
N SER A 20 11.72 5.13 -5.85
CA SER A 20 10.52 5.86 -6.21
C SER A 20 9.33 4.91 -6.39
N ASP A 21 9.55 3.75 -7.02
CA ASP A 21 8.53 2.70 -7.11
C ASP A 21 8.04 2.27 -5.74
N ILE A 22 8.96 2.06 -4.79
CA ILE A 22 8.63 1.65 -3.42
C ILE A 22 7.85 2.75 -2.72
N ALA A 23 8.28 4.01 -2.79
CA ALA A 23 7.56 5.12 -2.17
C ALA A 23 6.12 5.24 -2.69
N LEU A 24 5.91 5.09 -3.99
CA LEU A 24 4.57 5.10 -4.58
C LEU A 24 3.69 3.97 -4.04
N THR A 25 4.24 2.76 -3.85
CA THR A 25 3.47 1.64 -3.26
C THR A 25 3.05 1.88 -1.80
N LEU A 26 3.75 2.76 -1.06
CA LEU A 26 3.34 3.18 0.28
C LEU A 26 2.21 4.22 0.24
N ILE A 27 2.25 5.12 -0.76
CA ILE A 27 1.33 6.25 -0.89
C ILE A 27 -0.01 5.81 -1.51
N GLU A 28 0.03 4.89 -2.46
CA GLU A 28 -1.10 4.29 -3.16
C GLU A 28 -2.28 3.88 -2.27
N PRO A 29 -2.09 3.05 -1.22
CA PRO A 29 -3.19 2.64 -0.35
C PRO A 29 -3.82 3.84 0.37
N TYR A 30 -3.03 4.81 0.81
CA TYR A 30 -3.57 6.00 1.47
C TYR A 30 -4.41 6.85 0.51
N PHE A 31 -3.94 7.06 -0.71
CA PHE A 31 -4.68 7.79 -1.73
C PHE A 31 -5.99 7.09 -2.11
N MET A 32 -5.95 5.76 -2.29
CA MET A 32 -7.14 4.97 -2.60
C MET A 32 -8.19 5.06 -1.48
N TYR A 33 -7.75 5.00 -0.22
CA TYR A 33 -8.62 5.20 0.93
C TYR A 33 -9.26 6.58 0.91
N TRP A 34 -8.45 7.62 0.79
CA TRP A 34 -8.91 9.01 0.84
C TRP A 34 -9.93 9.32 -0.24
N ILE A 35 -9.66 8.92 -1.49
CA ILE A 35 -10.59 9.14 -2.61
C ILE A 35 -11.90 8.39 -2.36
N ALA A 36 -11.86 7.14 -1.92
CA ALA A 36 -13.06 6.35 -1.67
C ALA A 36 -13.96 6.96 -0.57
N GLU A 37 -13.36 7.54 0.48
CA GLU A 37 -14.08 8.29 1.51
C GLU A 37 -14.77 9.55 0.95
N GLN A 38 -14.14 10.27 0.01
CA GLN A 38 -14.79 11.43 -0.64
C GLN A 38 -16.06 11.04 -1.42
N PHE A 39 -16.16 9.78 -1.85
CA PHE A 39 -17.34 9.23 -2.52
C PHE A 39 -18.32 8.53 -1.56
N HIS A 40 -18.14 8.67 -0.23
CA HIS A 40 -18.93 7.98 0.79
C HIS A 40 -18.97 6.45 0.61
N SER A 41 -17.89 5.89 0.08
CA SER A 41 -17.72 4.45 -0.09
C SER A 41 -16.73 3.91 0.95
N SER A 42 -16.63 2.59 1.09
CA SER A 42 -15.69 1.98 2.03
C SER A 42 -14.24 2.16 1.55
N GLY A 43 -13.50 3.06 2.23
CA GLY A 43 -12.08 3.27 1.97
C GLY A 43 -11.25 1.98 2.11
N VAL A 44 -11.52 1.19 3.15
CA VAL A 44 -10.82 -0.08 3.39
C VAL A 44 -11.03 -1.06 2.24
N LEU A 45 -12.28 -1.26 1.78
CA LEU A 45 -12.56 -2.16 0.66
C LEU A 45 -11.94 -1.66 -0.65
N ALA A 46 -11.90 -0.34 -0.87
CA ALA A 46 -11.27 0.24 -2.04
C ALA A 46 -9.76 -0.05 -2.09
N VAL A 47 -9.07 0.08 -0.94
CA VAL A 47 -7.65 -0.27 -0.81
C VAL A 47 -7.41 -1.75 -1.02
N VAL A 48 -8.21 -2.62 -0.39
CA VAL A 48 -8.06 -4.08 -0.53
C VAL A 48 -8.27 -4.52 -1.99
N ALA A 49 -9.34 -4.04 -2.64
CA ALA A 49 -9.62 -4.37 -4.03
C ALA A 49 -8.54 -3.82 -5.00
N GLY A 50 -8.03 -2.61 -4.74
CA GLY A 50 -6.91 -2.01 -5.48
C GLY A 50 -5.62 -2.82 -5.30
N GLY A 51 -5.26 -3.15 -4.07
CA GLY A 51 -4.09 -3.98 -3.75
C GLY A 51 -4.17 -5.37 -4.36
N LEU A 52 -5.36 -6.00 -4.38
CA LEU A 52 -5.56 -7.30 -5.01
C LEU A 52 -5.35 -7.24 -6.53
N LEU A 53 -5.86 -6.19 -7.19
CA LEU A 53 -5.65 -5.94 -8.62
C LEU A 53 -4.16 -5.76 -8.94
N MET A 54 -3.45 -4.96 -8.13
CA MET A 54 -2.02 -4.68 -8.31
C MET A 54 -1.16 -5.90 -8.01
N SER A 55 -1.53 -6.71 -7.02
CA SER A 55 -0.90 -8.01 -6.72
C SER A 55 -1.06 -8.99 -7.89
N GLY A 56 -2.25 -9.04 -8.52
CA GLY A 56 -2.51 -9.86 -9.70
C GLY A 56 -1.71 -9.45 -10.94
N GLN A 57 -1.37 -8.16 -11.08
CA GLN A 57 -0.58 -7.63 -12.21
C GLN A 57 0.91 -7.46 -11.88
N ARG A 58 1.35 -7.91 -10.70
CA ARG A 58 2.72 -7.76 -10.19
C ARG A 58 3.78 -8.42 -11.08
N LEU A 59 3.39 -9.41 -11.90
CA LEU A 59 4.24 -10.10 -12.88
C LEU A 59 4.48 -9.30 -14.17
N THR A 60 3.69 -8.27 -14.46
CA THR A 60 3.71 -7.54 -15.75
C THR A 60 4.41 -6.17 -15.66
N PHE A 61 4.79 -5.70 -14.46
CA PHE A 61 5.22 -4.31 -14.24
C PHE A 61 6.47 -4.10 -13.36
N LEU A 62 6.92 -5.09 -12.58
CA LEU A 62 8.01 -4.87 -11.61
C LEU A 62 9.31 -5.58 -12.02
N ASN A 63 10.38 -4.78 -12.18
CA ASN A 63 11.75 -5.27 -12.31
C ASN A 63 12.17 -6.11 -11.08
N SER A 64 12.91 -7.20 -11.30
CA SER A 64 13.32 -8.17 -10.27
C SER A 64 13.97 -7.53 -9.04
N THR A 65 14.75 -6.45 -9.22
CA THR A 65 15.43 -5.73 -8.14
C THR A 65 14.48 -4.89 -7.27
N SER A 66 13.49 -4.21 -7.86
CA SER A 66 12.46 -3.46 -7.13
C SER A 66 11.55 -4.39 -6.32
N ARG A 67 11.29 -5.62 -6.81
CA ARG A 67 10.50 -6.62 -6.06
C ARG A 67 11.17 -7.03 -4.75
N VAL A 68 12.48 -7.28 -4.77
CA VAL A 68 13.22 -7.73 -3.59
C VAL A 68 13.38 -6.60 -2.58
N ARG A 69 13.78 -5.40 -3.04
CA ARG A 69 13.93 -4.24 -2.15
C ARG A 69 12.59 -3.78 -1.59
N GLY A 70 11.54 -3.77 -2.39
CA GLY A 70 10.19 -3.38 -1.96
C GLY A 70 9.61 -4.34 -0.92
N LEU A 71 9.87 -5.65 -1.03
CA LEU A 71 9.42 -6.63 -0.04
C LEU A 71 9.99 -6.32 1.34
N SER A 72 11.31 -6.11 1.45
CA SER A 72 11.96 -5.84 2.75
C SER A 72 11.49 -4.54 3.38
N VAL A 73 11.23 -3.49 2.58
CA VAL A 73 10.65 -2.24 3.08
C VAL A 73 9.25 -2.48 3.63
N TRP A 74 8.44 -3.28 2.92
CA TRP A 74 7.07 -3.58 3.33
C TRP A 74 6.98 -4.44 4.58
N GLU A 75 7.85 -5.44 4.70
CA GLU A 75 7.98 -6.25 5.93
C GLU A 75 8.37 -5.38 7.13
N SER A 76 9.35 -4.49 6.97
CA SER A 76 9.77 -3.56 8.02
C SER A 76 8.63 -2.61 8.41
N PHE A 77 7.91 -2.08 7.43
CA PHE A 77 6.80 -1.16 7.67
C PHE A 77 5.63 -1.83 8.40
N VAL A 78 5.22 -3.03 7.97
CA VAL A 78 4.19 -3.83 8.62
C VAL A 78 4.60 -4.20 10.04
N PHE A 79 5.87 -4.53 10.27
CA PHE A 79 6.39 -4.81 11.61
C PHE A 79 6.25 -3.59 12.53
N ILE A 80 6.64 -2.40 12.07
CA ILE A 80 6.50 -1.15 12.85
C ILE A 80 5.03 -0.87 13.16
N LEU A 81 4.14 -0.96 12.17
CA LEU A 81 2.71 -0.73 12.36
C LEU A 81 2.10 -1.71 13.36
N ASN A 82 2.45 -3.00 13.28
CA ASN A 82 2.01 -3.98 14.26
C ASN A 82 2.52 -3.64 15.66
N GLY A 83 3.79 -3.24 15.79
CA GLY A 83 4.35 -2.79 17.07
C GLY A 83 3.59 -1.62 17.67
N ILE A 84 3.22 -0.63 16.86
CA ILE A 84 2.40 0.52 17.28
C ILE A 84 1.00 0.06 17.71
N ILE A 85 0.35 -0.82 16.95
CA ILE A 85 -0.98 -1.34 17.28
C ILE A 85 -0.94 -2.09 18.61
N PHE A 86 0.03 -2.98 18.81
CA PHE A 86 0.19 -3.70 20.07
C PHE A 86 0.50 -2.76 21.24
N PHE A 87 1.31 -1.74 21.01
CA PHE A 87 1.60 -0.73 22.03
C PHE A 87 0.34 0.02 22.45
N ILE A 88 -0.47 0.48 21.50
CA ILE A 88 -1.73 1.19 21.79
C ILE A 88 -2.73 0.27 22.50
N ILE A 89 -2.92 -0.96 22.01
CA ILE A 89 -3.81 -1.94 22.65
C ILE A 89 -3.34 -2.22 24.08
N GLY A 90 -2.03 -2.36 24.29
CA GLY A 90 -1.45 -2.57 25.62
C GLY A 90 -1.68 -1.40 26.58
N LEU A 91 -1.71 -0.16 26.08
CA LEU A 91 -2.04 1.02 26.88
C LEU A 91 -3.53 1.15 27.18
N ASP A 92 -4.40 0.64 26.31
CA ASP A 92 -5.85 0.65 26.49
C ASP A 92 -6.35 -0.52 27.35
N LEU A 93 -5.45 -1.43 27.75
CA LEU A 93 -5.79 -2.49 28.70
C LEU A 93 -6.09 -1.85 30.07
N PRO A 94 -7.26 -2.12 30.66
CA PRO A 94 -7.59 -1.63 31.99
C PRO A 94 -6.62 -2.21 33.02
N GLU A 95 -6.02 -1.34 33.86
CA GLU A 95 -5.35 -1.76 35.09
C GLU A 95 -6.40 -2.42 35.98
N ILE A 96 -6.32 -3.74 36.13
CA ILE A 96 -7.05 -4.54 37.12
C ILE A 96 -6.48 -4.31 38.51
#